data_AF-A0A7X9MUC7-F1
#
_entry.id   AF-A0A7X9MUC7-F1
#
_cell.length_a   1.000
_cell.length_b   1.000
_cell.length_c   1.000
_cell.angle_alpha   90.00
_cell.angle_beta   90.00
_cell.angle_gamma   90.00
#
_symmetry.space_group_name_H-M   'P 1'
#
loop_
_entity.id
_entity.type
_entity.pdbx_description
1 polymer ?
#
loop_
_entity_poly.entity_id
_entity_poly.type
_entity_poly.pdbx_seq_one_letter_code
_entity_poly.pdbx_strand_id
1 'polypeptide(L)'
;MKNNKMAVAIVSTTLLLGGCNMEVESKKESEIIGKGDVALDSSSFVSVQDYTGEEYALQDGEETDKIAEANREEIEQAVKDFFLNNYKTEVKIHNIVGAVDGASVFVESIREPHFYTFAIVPIDVENEKVEVDKVWSQEGQIEDAITTGLYAMIHDQEFSTLDNYLEKLTEENPLVGTRMEAVEKVGANGYATPYYYTSAAGEYFTELYNKYIENPTISKEELKSSMKKYDLNSNLMLITITLYMKESDTDPDEVLYDKIVSDIEQMEGLPRGSYSVILHDNLINAEYADGSKKSSLNKTALNEIRKE
;
A
#
# COMPACT_ATOMS: atom_id res chain seq x y z
N MET A 1 31.74 0.71 25.35
CA MET A 1 31.08 1.21 24.12
C MET A 1 30.11 0.13 23.67
N LYS A 2 28.82 0.35 23.91
CA LYS A 2 27.75 -0.64 23.68
C LYS A 2 26.97 -0.16 22.46
N ASN A 3 27.03 -0.92 21.38
CA ASN A 3 26.29 -0.66 20.15
C ASN A 3 24.80 -0.84 20.42
N ASN A 4 24.04 0.25 20.49
CA ASN A 4 22.58 0.20 20.42
C ASN A 4 22.20 0.10 18.94
N LYS A 5 21.80 -1.10 18.51
CA LYS A 5 21.06 -1.28 17.26
C LYS A 5 19.67 -0.69 17.48
N MET A 6 19.41 0.46 16.87
CA MET A 6 18.10 1.09 16.86
C MET A 6 17.20 0.26 15.94
N ALA A 7 16.25 -0.46 16.52
CA ALA A 7 15.21 -1.15 15.77
C ALA A 7 14.29 -0.06 15.19
N VAL A 8 14.36 0.14 13.88
CA VAL A 8 13.37 0.93 13.14
C VAL A 8 12.12 0.05 13.06
N ALA A 9 11.06 0.46 13.75
CA ALA A 9 9.75 -0.17 13.62
C ALA A 9 9.20 0.19 12.24
N ILE A 10 9.01 -0.82 11.39
CA ILE A 10 8.25 -0.67 10.15
C ILE A 10 6.80 -0.50 10.60
N VAL A 11 6.33 0.73 10.62
CA VAL A 11 4.91 1.01 10.77
C VAL A 11 4.31 0.72 9.39
N SER A 12 3.73 -0.48 9.24
CA SER A 12 2.83 -0.78 8.14
C SER A 12 1.57 0.05 8.38
N THR A 13 1.65 1.33 8.05
CA THR A 13 0.57 2.27 8.33
C THR A 13 -0.51 2.04 7.27
N THR A 14 -1.47 1.17 7.56
CA THR A 14 -2.84 1.37 7.10
C THR A 14 -3.32 2.68 7.73
N LEU A 15 -2.94 3.81 7.11
CA LEU A 15 -3.37 5.12 7.52
C LEU A 15 -4.85 5.24 7.16
N LEU A 16 -5.69 4.86 8.11
CA LEU A 16 -6.91 5.62 8.36
C LEU A 16 -6.45 7.05 8.62
N LEU A 17 -6.50 7.90 7.59
CA LEU A 17 -6.21 9.32 7.69
C LEU A 17 -7.35 10.02 8.45
N GLY A 18 -7.47 9.69 9.73
CA GLY A 18 -8.13 10.49 10.75
C GLY A 18 -7.04 11.06 11.65
N GLY A 19 -6.74 12.35 11.50
CA GLY A 19 -5.70 13.02 12.28
C GLY A 19 -5.96 12.90 13.78
N CYS A 20 -4.95 12.44 14.53
CA CYS A 20 -4.85 12.70 15.95
C CYS A 20 -3.43 13.16 16.28
N ASN A 21 -3.33 14.42 16.71
CA ASN A 21 -2.16 14.98 17.38
C ASN A 21 -1.74 14.08 18.55
N MET A 22 -0.48 13.67 18.61
CA MET A 22 0.11 13.14 19.83
C MET A 22 1.50 13.74 20.04
N GLU A 23 1.59 14.63 21.03
CA GLU A 23 2.83 15.01 21.69
C GLU A 23 3.53 13.75 22.23
N VAL A 24 4.83 13.64 21.91
CA VAL A 24 5.68 12.52 22.32
C VAL A 24 6.19 12.76 23.74
N GLU A 25 5.66 12.01 24.70
CA GLU A 25 6.40 11.69 25.93
C GLU A 25 6.71 10.20 26.02
N SER A 26 8.01 9.91 26.11
CA SER A 26 8.58 8.57 26.19
C SER A 26 8.26 7.85 27.51
N LYS A 27 7.79 6.59 27.45
CA LYS A 27 8.45 5.40 28.03
C LYS A 27 7.54 4.14 28.07
N LYS A 28 8.13 3.05 27.54
CA LYS A 28 8.00 1.61 27.88
C LYS A 28 6.81 0.78 27.35
N GLU A 29 7.25 -0.35 26.79
CA GLU A 29 6.59 -1.63 26.50
C GLU A 29 5.62 -1.71 25.32
N SER A 30 6.07 -2.47 24.31
CA SER A 30 5.41 -2.78 23.06
C SER A 30 4.29 -3.79 23.27
N GLU A 31 3.08 -3.29 23.45
CA GLU A 31 1.85 -3.94 22.98
C GLU A 31 1.43 -3.23 21.70
N ILE A 32 1.75 -3.81 20.54
CA ILE A 32 1.12 -3.41 19.28
C ILE A 32 -0.28 -4.05 19.28
N ILE A 33 -1.19 -3.46 20.04
CA ILE A 33 -2.62 -3.63 19.87
C ILE A 33 -3.06 -2.32 19.25
N GLY A 34 -3.46 -2.37 17.98
CA GLY A 34 -4.17 -1.28 17.32
C GLY A 34 -5.46 -0.99 18.09
N LYS A 35 -5.38 -0.12 19.09
CA LYS A 35 -6.54 0.47 19.75
C LYS A 35 -6.92 1.72 18.98
N GLY A 36 -7.66 1.48 17.90
CA GLY A 36 -8.51 2.45 17.25
C GLY A 36 -9.82 1.75 16.92
N ASP A 37 -10.59 1.37 17.94
CA ASP A 37 -11.98 0.95 17.77
C ASP A 37 -12.79 2.20 17.36
N VAL A 38 -12.65 2.63 16.10
CA VAL A 38 -13.74 3.32 15.44
C VAL A 38 -14.80 2.24 15.26
N ALA A 39 -15.92 2.38 15.96
CA ALA A 39 -17.07 1.53 15.71
C ALA A 39 -17.57 1.83 14.29
N LEU A 40 -16.98 1.16 13.30
CA LEU A 40 -17.36 1.25 11.90
C LEU A 40 -18.84 0.88 11.82
N ASP A 41 -19.66 1.80 11.32
CA ASP A 41 -21.06 1.52 11.09
C ASP A 41 -21.16 0.32 10.14
N SER A 42 -21.84 -0.74 10.59
CA SER A 42 -22.06 -1.96 9.80
C SER A 42 -22.75 -1.69 8.46
N SER A 43 -23.39 -0.52 8.31
CA SER A 43 -24.06 -0.10 7.07
C SER A 43 -23.11 0.20 5.91
N SER A 44 -21.81 0.43 6.17
CA SER A 44 -20.81 0.79 5.16
C SER A 44 -20.08 -0.42 4.54
N PHE A 45 -20.45 -1.65 4.90
CA PHE A 45 -19.82 -2.85 4.33
C PHE A 45 -20.52 -3.32 3.05
N VAL A 46 -19.74 -3.53 2.00
CA VAL A 46 -20.18 -4.05 0.70
C VAL A 46 -19.37 -5.29 0.33
N SER A 47 -19.84 -6.06 -0.66
CA SER A 47 -19.03 -7.16 -1.20
C SER A 47 -17.75 -6.62 -1.83
N VAL A 48 -16.61 -7.23 -1.53
CA VAL A 48 -15.33 -6.91 -2.19
C VAL A 48 -15.40 -7.05 -3.71
N GLN A 49 -16.28 -7.92 -4.21
CA GLN A 49 -16.50 -8.14 -5.64
C GLN A 49 -17.31 -7.03 -6.32
N ASP A 50 -18.01 -6.22 -5.54
CA ASP A 50 -18.79 -5.07 -6.02
C ASP A 50 -18.07 -3.75 -5.76
N TYR A 51 -17.08 -3.73 -4.85
CA TYR A 51 -16.36 -2.53 -4.46
C TYR A 51 -15.37 -2.03 -5.53
N THR A 52 -15.66 -0.87 -6.10
CA THR A 52 -14.83 -0.23 -7.14
C THR A 52 -13.92 0.86 -6.59
N GLY A 53 -14.06 1.25 -5.33
CA GLY A 53 -13.35 2.39 -4.74
C GLY A 53 -14.04 3.74 -4.92
N GLU A 54 -15.25 3.78 -5.48
CA GLU A 54 -16.01 5.04 -5.70
C GLU A 54 -16.56 5.64 -4.41
N GLU A 55 -16.88 4.80 -3.44
CA GLU A 55 -17.43 5.21 -2.15
C GLU A 55 -16.35 5.61 -1.13
N TYR A 56 -15.07 5.48 -1.51
CA TYR A 56 -13.97 5.84 -0.63
C TYR A 56 -13.99 7.32 -0.30
N ALA A 57 -13.92 7.62 0.99
CA ALA A 57 -13.92 8.98 1.47
C ALA A 57 -12.89 9.16 2.58
N LEU A 58 -12.33 10.36 2.65
CA LEU A 58 -11.51 10.77 3.78
C LEU A 58 -12.36 11.60 4.73
N GLN A 59 -12.03 11.50 6.02
CA GLN A 59 -12.76 12.17 7.08
C GLN A 59 -12.82 13.68 6.81
N ASP A 60 -14.02 14.26 6.98
CA ASP A 60 -14.28 15.69 6.83
C ASP A 60 -13.87 16.28 5.46
N GLY A 61 -13.89 15.45 4.40
CA GLY A 61 -13.50 15.83 3.04
C GLY A 61 -14.62 16.36 2.13
N GLU A 62 -15.89 16.35 2.54
CA GLU A 62 -17.03 16.62 1.63
C GLU A 62 -17.01 18.01 0.96
N GLU A 63 -16.47 19.03 1.64
CA GLU A 63 -16.36 20.39 1.10
C GLU A 63 -15.19 20.50 0.12
N THR A 64 -14.01 19.98 0.50
CA THR A 64 -12.83 19.97 -0.35
C THR A 64 -12.98 19.07 -1.55
N ASP A 65 -13.80 18.01 -1.47
CA ASP A 65 -14.12 17.12 -2.58
C ASP A 65 -14.83 17.87 -3.72
N LYS A 66 -15.79 18.73 -3.38
CA LYS A 66 -16.50 19.58 -4.35
C LYS A 66 -15.56 20.59 -5.01
N ILE A 67 -14.68 21.21 -4.21
CA ILE A 67 -13.69 22.15 -4.72
C ILE A 67 -12.69 21.42 -5.63
N ALA A 68 -12.25 20.23 -5.24
CA ALA A 68 -11.32 19.42 -6.01
C ALA A 68 -11.90 18.99 -7.35
N GLU A 69 -13.14 18.50 -7.37
CA GLU A 69 -13.81 18.09 -8.61
C GLU A 69 -14.05 19.29 -9.55
N ALA A 70 -14.40 20.46 -9.01
CA ALA A 70 -14.54 21.69 -9.80
C ALA A 70 -13.22 22.16 -10.43
N ASN A 71 -12.08 21.78 -9.86
CA ASN A 71 -10.73 22.15 -10.29
C ASN A 71 -9.89 20.94 -10.76
N ARG A 72 -10.56 19.85 -11.16
CA ARG A 72 -9.94 18.55 -11.48
C ARG A 72 -8.79 18.66 -12.47
N GLU A 73 -8.96 19.39 -13.57
CA GLU A 73 -7.91 19.54 -14.59
C GLU A 73 -6.65 20.23 -14.05
N GLU A 74 -6.82 21.25 -13.19
CA GLU A 74 -5.70 22.00 -12.60
C GLU A 74 -4.94 21.14 -11.59
N ILE A 75 -5.68 20.42 -10.74
CA ILE A 75 -5.12 19.45 -9.78
C ILE A 75 -4.37 18.34 -10.51
N GLU A 76 -4.96 17.79 -11.57
CA GLU A 76 -4.34 16.71 -12.31
C GLU A 76 -3.00 17.13 -12.92
N GLN A 77 -2.95 18.33 -13.50
CA GLN A 77 -1.73 18.85 -14.10
C GLN A 77 -0.66 19.11 -13.02
N ALA A 78 -1.06 19.72 -11.90
CA ALA A 78 -0.16 20.00 -10.78
C ALA A 78 0.47 18.73 -10.20
N VAL A 79 -0.31 17.66 -10.04
CA VAL A 79 0.19 16.38 -9.52
C VAL A 79 1.10 15.71 -10.54
N LYS A 80 0.74 15.68 -11.83
CA LYS A 80 1.62 15.13 -12.88
C LYS A 80 2.97 15.86 -12.91
N ASP A 81 2.96 17.19 -12.82
CA ASP A 81 4.16 18.00 -12.78
C ASP A 81 4.97 17.77 -11.49
N PHE A 82 4.30 17.60 -10.35
CA PHE A 82 4.94 17.26 -9.08
C PHE A 82 5.72 15.94 -9.17
N PHE A 83 5.10 14.87 -9.69
CA PHE A 83 5.76 13.58 -9.87
C PHE A 83 6.92 13.65 -10.87
N LEU A 84 6.72 14.31 -12.01
CA LEU A 84 7.75 14.43 -13.03
C LEU A 84 8.96 15.23 -12.53
N ASN A 85 8.72 16.35 -11.84
CA ASN A 85 9.79 17.26 -11.44
C ASN A 85 10.57 16.73 -10.23
N ASN A 86 9.89 16.17 -9.23
CA ASN A 86 10.50 15.73 -7.97
C ASN A 86 11.00 14.29 -8.02
N TYR A 87 10.27 13.40 -8.70
CA TYR A 87 10.53 11.95 -8.69
C TYR A 87 10.97 11.38 -10.03
N LYS A 88 10.95 12.18 -11.10
CA LYS A 88 11.32 11.78 -12.47
C LYS A 88 10.41 10.69 -13.05
N THR A 89 9.15 10.66 -12.60
CA THR A 89 8.18 9.63 -12.97
C THR A 89 6.95 10.26 -13.63
N GLU A 90 6.50 9.66 -14.73
CA GLU A 90 5.19 9.95 -15.32
C GLU A 90 4.12 9.12 -14.61
N VAL A 91 3.00 9.75 -14.25
CA VAL A 91 1.90 9.09 -13.53
C VAL A 91 0.55 9.31 -14.21
N LYS A 92 -0.32 8.31 -14.06
CA LYS A 92 -1.74 8.36 -14.38
C LYS A 92 -2.52 8.60 -13.09
N ILE A 93 -3.54 9.46 -13.16
CA ILE A 93 -4.42 9.76 -12.02
C ILE A 93 -5.66 8.87 -12.12
N HIS A 94 -6.02 8.25 -11.01
CA HIS A 94 -7.17 7.35 -10.93
C HIS A 94 -8.31 7.93 -10.10
N ASN A 95 -7.98 8.65 -9.03
CA ASN A 95 -8.98 9.21 -8.13
C ASN A 95 -8.49 10.52 -7.49
N ILE A 96 -9.44 11.38 -7.12
CA ILE A 96 -9.21 12.59 -6.33
C ILE A 96 -10.26 12.57 -5.24
N VAL A 97 -9.81 12.62 -3.98
CA VAL A 97 -10.67 12.47 -2.82
C VAL A 97 -10.42 13.66 -1.91
N GLY A 98 -11.46 14.45 -1.64
CA GLY A 98 -11.39 15.53 -0.66
C GLY A 98 -10.91 15.03 0.70
N ALA A 99 -10.04 15.80 1.35
CA ALA A 99 -9.52 15.57 2.68
C ALA A 99 -9.57 16.87 3.49
N VAL A 100 -9.28 16.81 4.80
CA VAL A 100 -9.12 18.03 5.61
C VAL A 100 -8.07 18.95 4.97
N ASP A 101 -8.47 20.19 4.67
CA ASP A 101 -7.64 21.25 4.08
C ASP A 101 -6.96 20.90 2.74
N GLY A 102 -7.46 19.91 2.00
CA GLY A 102 -6.86 19.51 0.73
C GLY A 102 -7.59 18.39 0.00
N ALA A 103 -6.93 17.81 -1.00
CA ALA A 103 -7.39 16.61 -1.69
C ALA A 103 -6.24 15.62 -1.86
N SER A 104 -6.52 14.35 -1.62
CA SER A 104 -5.62 13.24 -1.91
C SER A 104 -5.83 12.78 -3.35
N VAL A 105 -4.75 12.72 -4.12
CA VAL A 105 -4.77 12.35 -5.54
C VAL A 105 -4.05 11.03 -5.72
N PHE A 106 -4.82 9.98 -6.02
CA PHE A 106 -4.32 8.61 -6.18
C PHE A 106 -3.79 8.42 -7.60
N VAL A 107 -2.58 7.87 -7.67
CA VAL A 107 -1.82 7.76 -8.91
C VAL A 107 -1.18 6.40 -9.09
N GLU A 108 -0.96 6.05 -10.36
CA GLU A 108 -0.20 4.88 -10.80
C GLU A 108 0.95 5.36 -11.70
N SER A 109 2.13 4.75 -11.60
CA SER A 109 3.20 5.00 -12.56
C SER A 109 2.88 4.43 -13.95
N ILE A 110 3.11 5.22 -14.99
CA ILE A 110 2.82 4.82 -16.38
C ILE A 110 3.82 3.77 -16.90
N ARG A 111 5.06 3.80 -16.38
CA ARG A 111 6.16 2.93 -16.79
C ARG A 111 6.83 2.36 -15.55
N GLU A 112 7.73 1.40 -15.76
CA GLU A 112 8.57 0.88 -14.70
C GLU A 112 9.36 2.01 -14.00
N PRO A 113 9.52 1.92 -12.67
CA PRO A 113 8.93 0.92 -11.77
C PRO A 113 7.40 1.07 -11.64
N HIS A 114 6.66 -0.05 -11.64
CA HIS A 114 5.21 -0.05 -11.42
C HIS A 114 4.88 0.13 -9.93
N PHE A 115 4.04 1.11 -9.60
CA PHE A 115 3.58 1.36 -8.23
C PHE A 115 2.30 2.21 -8.19
N TYR A 116 1.61 2.14 -7.06
CA TYR A 116 0.49 2.99 -6.70
C TYR A 116 0.81 3.82 -5.44
N THR A 117 0.43 5.09 -5.43
CA THR A 117 0.63 6.00 -4.29
C THR A 117 -0.31 7.19 -4.40
N PHE A 118 -0.16 8.18 -3.51
CA PHE A 118 -0.91 9.44 -3.59
C PHE A 118 -0.04 10.66 -3.31
N ALA A 119 -0.49 11.81 -3.79
CA ALA A 119 -0.01 13.13 -3.39
C ALA A 119 -1.18 13.94 -2.82
N ILE A 120 -0.86 14.99 -2.05
CA ILE A 120 -1.83 15.87 -1.43
C ILE A 120 -1.73 17.25 -2.08
N VAL A 121 -2.87 17.77 -2.52
CA VAL A 121 -3.00 19.14 -3.03
C VAL A 121 -3.75 19.97 -1.98
N PRO A 122 -3.12 20.97 -1.36
CA PRO A 122 -3.80 21.82 -0.39
C PRO A 122 -4.92 22.63 -1.03
N ILE A 123 -5.99 22.84 -0.27
CA ILE A 123 -7.16 23.64 -0.68
C ILE A 123 -7.43 24.67 0.41
N ASP A 124 -7.40 25.94 0.02
CA ASP A 124 -7.91 27.04 0.83
C ASP A 124 -9.44 27.04 0.74
N VAL A 125 -10.06 26.42 1.74
CA VAL A 125 -11.53 26.25 1.82
C VAL A 125 -12.24 27.61 1.92
N GLU A 126 -11.69 28.57 2.65
CA GLU A 126 -12.30 29.91 2.83
C GLU A 126 -12.42 30.67 1.51
N ASN A 127 -11.44 30.49 0.62
CA ASN A 127 -11.39 31.17 -0.68
C ASN A 127 -11.74 30.24 -1.86
N GLU A 128 -12.18 29.00 -1.59
CA GLU A 128 -12.47 27.96 -2.58
C GLU A 128 -11.34 27.77 -3.61
N LYS A 129 -10.08 27.83 -3.15
CA LYS A 129 -8.92 27.90 -4.03
C LYS A 129 -7.98 26.71 -3.84
N VAL A 130 -7.65 26.04 -4.94
CA VAL A 130 -6.60 25.01 -4.98
C VAL A 130 -5.22 25.68 -4.96
N GLU A 131 -4.31 25.17 -4.13
CA GLU A 131 -2.94 25.66 -4.03
C GLU A 131 -1.96 24.74 -4.79
N VAL A 132 -2.07 24.75 -6.12
CA VAL A 132 -1.32 23.87 -7.03
C VAL A 132 0.21 23.98 -6.95
N ASP A 133 0.74 25.09 -6.46
CA ASP A 133 2.19 25.27 -6.25
C ASP A 133 2.68 24.62 -4.95
N LYS A 134 1.78 24.05 -4.15
CA LYS A 134 2.05 23.47 -2.84
C LYS A 134 1.73 21.97 -2.76
N VAL A 135 1.69 21.27 -3.89
CA VAL A 135 1.56 19.80 -3.89
C VAL A 135 2.67 19.19 -3.05
N TRP A 136 2.32 18.25 -2.18
CA TRP A 136 3.24 17.57 -1.28
C TRP A 136 2.85 16.11 -1.09
N SER A 137 3.72 15.33 -0.46
CA SER A 137 3.44 13.96 -0.03
C SER A 137 3.92 13.74 1.39
N GLN A 138 3.32 12.78 2.08
CA GLN A 138 3.84 12.34 3.37
C GLN A 138 5.26 11.80 3.21
N GLU A 139 6.10 12.04 4.21
CA GLU A 139 7.50 11.60 4.20
C GLU A 139 7.56 10.07 4.02
N GLY A 140 8.22 9.61 2.95
CA GLY A 140 8.41 8.20 2.65
C GLY A 140 7.30 7.57 1.81
N GLN A 141 6.13 8.21 1.64
CA GLN A 141 4.98 7.61 0.93
C GLN A 141 5.28 7.33 -0.55
N ILE A 142 5.91 8.28 -1.24
CA ILE A 142 6.25 8.11 -2.66
C ILE A 142 7.56 7.35 -2.80
N GLU A 143 8.51 7.58 -1.90
CA GLU A 143 9.80 6.91 -1.91
C GLU A 143 9.65 5.39 -1.69
N ASP A 144 8.79 4.97 -0.76
CA ASP A 144 8.45 3.56 -0.53
C ASP A 144 7.77 2.94 -1.75
N ALA A 145 6.82 3.66 -2.35
CA ALA A 145 6.11 3.18 -3.53
C ALA A 145 7.03 2.96 -4.74
N ILE A 146 7.89 3.93 -5.04
CA ILE A 146 8.90 3.80 -6.09
C ILE A 146 9.82 2.61 -5.80
N THR A 147 10.25 2.48 -4.55
CA THR A 147 11.24 1.51 -4.15
C THR A 147 10.73 0.07 -4.17
N THR A 148 9.51 -0.16 -3.70
CA THR A 148 8.83 -1.45 -3.81
C THR A 148 8.59 -1.82 -5.28
N GLY A 149 8.21 -0.87 -6.12
CA GLY A 149 8.10 -1.06 -7.57
C GLY A 149 9.43 -1.43 -8.23
N LEU A 150 10.54 -0.78 -7.83
CA LEU A 150 11.88 -1.13 -8.32
C LEU A 150 12.29 -2.51 -7.86
N TYR A 151 11.94 -2.90 -6.63
CA TYR A 151 12.22 -4.21 -6.09
C TYR A 151 11.49 -5.30 -6.89
N ALA A 152 10.21 -5.09 -7.17
CA ALA A 152 9.42 -5.97 -8.03
C ALA A 152 10.00 -6.06 -9.45
N MET A 153 10.41 -4.93 -10.03
CA MET A 153 11.06 -4.89 -11.35
C MET A 153 12.31 -5.77 -11.40
N ILE A 154 13.22 -5.70 -10.41
CA ILE A 154 14.45 -6.49 -10.42
C ILE A 154 14.27 -7.96 -9.98
N HIS A 155 13.15 -8.29 -9.35
CA HIS A 155 12.76 -9.64 -8.89
C HIS A 155 11.49 -10.16 -9.59
N ASP A 156 11.29 -9.78 -10.84
CA ASP A 156 10.09 -10.10 -11.63
C ASP A 156 9.76 -11.59 -11.71
N GLN A 157 10.78 -12.46 -11.80
CA GLN A 157 10.59 -13.92 -11.84
C GLN A 157 10.06 -14.43 -10.51
N GLU A 158 10.57 -13.89 -9.42
CA GLU A 158 10.13 -14.24 -8.09
C GLU A 158 8.68 -13.76 -7.86
N PHE A 159 8.36 -12.51 -8.21
CA PHE A 159 6.99 -12.00 -8.12
C PHE A 159 6.03 -12.73 -9.05
N SER A 160 6.44 -13.07 -10.27
CA SER A 160 5.64 -13.91 -11.18
C SER A 160 5.32 -15.28 -10.56
N THR A 161 6.22 -15.83 -9.73
CA THR A 161 5.96 -17.11 -9.03
C THR A 161 4.86 -16.93 -7.98
N LEU A 162 4.88 -15.82 -7.24
CA LEU A 162 3.83 -15.48 -6.28
C LEU A 162 2.48 -15.22 -6.98
N ASP A 163 2.48 -14.46 -8.07
CA ASP A 163 1.28 -14.12 -8.85
C ASP A 163 0.59 -15.38 -9.37
N ASN A 164 1.34 -16.26 -10.06
CA ASN A 164 0.81 -17.52 -10.59
C ASN A 164 0.23 -18.42 -9.50
N TYR A 165 0.84 -18.43 -8.31
CA TYR A 165 0.32 -19.19 -7.18
C TYR A 165 -1.01 -18.63 -6.68
N LEU A 166 -1.10 -17.31 -6.47
CA LEU A 166 -2.30 -16.66 -5.95
C LEU A 166 -3.46 -16.71 -6.96
N GLU A 167 -3.18 -16.51 -8.25
CA GLU A 167 -4.17 -16.66 -9.32
C GLU A 167 -4.77 -18.07 -9.29
N LYS A 168 -3.92 -19.11 -9.35
CA LYS A 168 -4.38 -20.50 -9.29
C LYS A 168 -5.13 -20.81 -8.00
N LEU A 169 -4.65 -20.30 -6.86
CA LEU A 169 -5.31 -20.49 -5.57
C LEU A 169 -6.74 -19.94 -5.60
N THR A 170 -6.95 -18.75 -6.16
CA THR A 170 -8.29 -18.12 -6.29
C THR A 170 -9.19 -18.77 -7.35
N GLU A 171 -8.61 -19.42 -8.37
CA GLU A 171 -9.37 -20.23 -9.34
C GLU A 171 -9.87 -21.54 -8.72
N GLU A 172 -9.06 -22.18 -7.88
CA GLU A 172 -9.34 -23.52 -7.33
C GLU A 172 -10.14 -23.50 -6.03
N ASN A 173 -10.23 -22.36 -5.35
CA ASN A 173 -10.84 -22.20 -4.03
C ASN A 173 -11.84 -21.03 -4.03
N PRO A 174 -12.80 -20.96 -3.08
CA PRO A 174 -13.74 -19.84 -2.99
C PRO A 174 -13.07 -18.60 -2.38
N LEU A 175 -12.02 -18.10 -3.04
CA LEU A 175 -11.26 -16.92 -2.68
C LEU A 175 -11.26 -15.90 -3.82
N VAL A 176 -11.16 -14.63 -3.46
CA VAL A 176 -10.96 -13.52 -4.38
C VAL A 176 -9.96 -12.53 -3.80
N GLY A 177 -9.29 -11.78 -4.67
CA GLY A 177 -8.58 -10.56 -4.30
C GLY A 177 -9.49 -9.34 -4.36
N THR A 178 -8.95 -8.18 -4.01
CA THR A 178 -9.57 -6.88 -4.25
C THR A 178 -9.69 -6.62 -5.74
N ARG A 179 -10.75 -5.94 -6.18
CA ARG A 179 -10.87 -5.53 -7.59
C ARG A 179 -9.71 -4.63 -8.00
N MET A 180 -9.17 -4.86 -9.20
CA MET A 180 -8.11 -4.02 -9.76
C MET A 180 -8.51 -2.54 -9.80
N GLU A 181 -9.76 -2.25 -10.14
CA GLU A 181 -10.31 -0.88 -10.13
C GLU A 181 -10.22 -0.20 -8.75
N ALA A 182 -10.47 -0.94 -7.66
CA ALA A 182 -10.31 -0.42 -6.32
C ALA A 182 -8.81 -0.26 -5.97
N VAL A 183 -7.95 -1.20 -6.35
CA VAL A 183 -6.49 -1.03 -6.18
C VAL A 183 -6.00 0.23 -6.91
N GLU A 184 -6.50 0.52 -8.10
CA GLU A 184 -6.17 1.73 -8.87
C GLU A 184 -6.67 3.02 -8.19
N LYS A 185 -7.93 3.04 -7.73
CA LYS A 185 -8.58 4.25 -7.21
C LYS A 185 -8.21 4.58 -5.76
N VAL A 186 -7.86 3.58 -4.95
CA VAL A 186 -7.66 3.75 -3.49
C VAL A 186 -6.43 3.00 -2.95
N GLY A 187 -5.81 2.13 -3.75
CA GLY A 187 -4.56 1.47 -3.38
C GLY A 187 -3.40 2.46 -3.39
N ALA A 188 -2.81 2.71 -2.22
CA ALA A 188 -1.67 3.62 -2.04
C ALA A 188 -0.44 2.89 -1.48
N ASN A 189 -0.29 1.60 -1.84
CA ASN A 189 0.56 0.65 -1.14
C ASN A 189 1.76 0.18 -1.98
N GLY A 190 2.37 1.09 -2.74
CA GLY A 190 3.54 0.80 -3.55
C GLY A 190 3.28 -0.21 -4.66
N TYR A 191 4.13 -1.23 -4.79
CA TYR A 191 3.84 -2.34 -5.70
C TYR A 191 2.69 -3.17 -5.14
N ALA A 192 1.56 -3.15 -5.84
CA ALA A 192 0.31 -3.77 -5.42
C ALA A 192 -0.39 -4.48 -6.57
N THR A 193 -1.09 -5.55 -6.22
CA THR A 193 -1.94 -6.37 -7.09
C THR A 193 -3.30 -6.55 -6.40
N PRO A 194 -4.29 -7.17 -7.06
CA PRO A 194 -5.51 -7.64 -6.41
C PRO A 194 -5.29 -8.50 -5.14
N TYR A 195 -4.15 -9.19 -5.02
CA TYR A 195 -3.94 -10.21 -4.00
C TYR A 195 -2.95 -9.81 -2.91
N TYR A 196 -2.08 -8.84 -3.17
CA TYR A 196 -1.10 -8.37 -2.19
C TYR A 196 -0.61 -6.97 -2.48
N TYR A 197 0.00 -6.36 -1.48
CA TYR A 197 0.77 -5.13 -1.62
C TYR A 197 2.08 -5.23 -0.86
N THR A 198 2.95 -4.26 -1.06
CA THR A 198 4.31 -4.29 -0.52
C THR A 198 4.65 -3.01 0.22
N SER A 199 5.55 -3.12 1.20
CA SER A 199 6.19 -1.98 1.84
C SER A 199 7.63 -2.30 2.19
N ALA A 200 8.48 -1.29 2.20
CA ALA A 200 9.90 -1.46 2.32
C ALA A 200 10.55 -0.39 3.20
N ALA A 201 11.67 -0.74 3.85
CA ALA A 201 12.40 0.21 4.68
C ALA A 201 13.90 -0.08 4.75
N GLY A 202 14.70 0.93 5.08
CA GLY A 202 16.12 0.76 5.37
C GLY A 202 17.04 0.76 4.16
N GLU A 203 18.32 0.50 4.42
CA GLU A 203 19.43 0.94 3.55
C GLU A 203 19.38 0.36 2.14
N TYR A 204 19.04 -0.92 1.99
CA TYR A 204 18.91 -1.55 0.67
C TYR A 204 17.93 -0.78 -0.24
N PHE A 205 16.81 -0.38 0.34
CA PHE A 205 15.71 0.30 -0.35
C PHE A 205 16.02 1.78 -0.57
N THR A 206 16.63 2.45 0.40
CA THR A 206 17.18 3.80 0.20
C THR A 206 18.17 3.85 -0.96
N GLU A 207 19.04 2.85 -1.09
CA GLU A 207 20.03 2.80 -2.17
C GLU A 207 19.39 2.46 -3.53
N LEU A 208 18.35 1.62 -3.54
CA LEU A 208 17.55 1.34 -4.73
C LEU A 208 16.89 2.61 -5.27
N TYR A 209 16.26 3.39 -4.39
CA TYR A 209 15.70 4.70 -4.71
C TYR A 209 16.74 5.68 -5.25
N ASN A 210 17.87 5.82 -4.56
CA ASN A 210 18.95 6.73 -4.96
C ASN A 210 19.46 6.41 -6.38
N LYS A 211 19.62 5.13 -6.71
CA LYS A 211 20.04 4.68 -8.05
C LYS A 211 19.03 5.09 -9.13
N TYR A 212 17.74 4.97 -8.82
CA TYR A 212 16.68 5.39 -9.73
C TYR A 212 16.66 6.91 -9.92
N ILE A 213 16.72 7.71 -8.86
CA ILE A 213 16.73 9.17 -8.98
C ILE A 213 17.97 9.68 -9.73
N GLU A 214 19.13 9.03 -9.56
CA GLU A 214 20.34 9.32 -10.33
C GLU A 214 20.19 9.02 -11.83
N ASN A 215 19.50 7.92 -12.17
CA ASN A 215 19.26 7.49 -13.53
C ASN A 215 17.92 6.75 -13.67
N PRO A 216 16.81 7.47 -13.95
CA PRO A 216 15.47 6.87 -14.07
C PRO A 216 15.33 5.91 -15.25
N THR A 217 16.31 5.92 -16.16
CA THR A 217 16.37 5.03 -17.33
C THR A 217 17.32 3.84 -17.13
N ILE A 218 17.78 3.60 -15.90
CA ILE A 218 18.63 2.45 -15.57
C ILE A 218 17.91 1.14 -15.93
N SER A 219 18.62 0.24 -16.61
CA SER A 219 18.03 -1.06 -16.93
C SER A 219 17.87 -1.92 -15.68
N LYS A 220 16.89 -2.81 -15.70
CA LYS A 220 16.65 -3.81 -14.66
C LYS A 220 17.92 -4.62 -14.34
N GLU A 221 18.66 -5.07 -15.35
CA GLU A 221 19.87 -5.88 -15.18
C GLU A 221 21.01 -5.11 -14.52
N GLU A 222 21.19 -3.84 -14.91
CA GLU A 222 22.18 -2.95 -14.31
C GLU A 222 21.81 -2.61 -12.86
N LEU A 223 20.54 -2.28 -12.60
CA LEU A 223 20.04 -2.02 -11.26
C LEU A 223 20.23 -3.24 -10.37
N LYS A 224 19.72 -4.42 -10.78
CA LYS A 224 19.90 -5.70 -10.05
C LYS A 224 21.36 -5.99 -9.75
N SER A 225 22.25 -5.75 -10.73
CA SER A 225 23.68 -5.96 -10.56
C SER A 225 24.31 -4.99 -9.56
N SER A 226 23.90 -3.72 -9.56
CA SER A 226 24.37 -2.71 -8.63
C SER A 226 23.97 -3.00 -7.18
N MET A 227 22.86 -3.72 -6.99
CA MET A 227 22.33 -4.06 -5.67
C MET A 227 23.01 -5.26 -5.01
N LYS A 228 23.80 -6.07 -5.74
CA LYS A 228 24.44 -7.30 -5.20
C LYS A 228 25.41 -7.08 -4.03
N LYS A 229 25.88 -5.84 -3.84
CA LYS A 229 26.80 -5.47 -2.75
C LYS A 229 26.10 -5.07 -1.45
N TYR A 230 24.78 -4.89 -1.49
CA TYR A 230 23.97 -4.53 -0.33
C TYR A 230 23.29 -5.80 0.21
N ASP A 231 23.38 -5.97 1.52
CA ASP A 231 22.68 -7.06 2.19
C ASP A 231 21.20 -6.69 2.34
N LEU A 232 20.33 -7.47 1.71
CA LEU A 232 18.89 -7.38 1.96
C LEU A 232 18.58 -8.08 3.28
N ASN A 233 18.11 -7.31 4.26
CA ASN A 233 17.43 -7.88 5.42
C ASN A 233 15.98 -8.14 5.03
N SER A 234 15.60 -9.41 4.90
CA SER A 234 14.27 -9.84 4.48
C SER A 234 13.14 -9.28 5.37
N ASN A 235 13.42 -8.94 6.63
CA ASN A 235 12.44 -8.28 7.51
C ASN A 235 12.06 -6.87 7.08
N LEU A 236 12.79 -6.29 6.13
CA LEU A 236 12.62 -4.91 5.68
C LEU A 236 11.88 -4.80 4.34
N MET A 237 11.48 -5.93 3.75
CA MET A 237 10.49 -6.02 2.67
C MET A 237 9.30 -6.77 3.22
N LEU A 238 8.15 -6.12 3.33
CA LEU A 238 6.91 -6.75 3.73
C LEU A 238 6.04 -6.97 2.51
N ILE A 239 5.62 -8.21 2.30
CA ILE A 239 4.66 -8.61 1.27
C ILE A 239 3.39 -9.05 2.00
N THR A 240 2.35 -8.22 1.93
CA THR A 240 1.09 -8.46 2.64
C THR A 240 0.06 -9.04 1.66
N ILE A 241 -0.15 -10.35 1.74
CA ILE A 241 -1.18 -11.07 1.00
C ILE A 241 -2.52 -10.82 1.68
N THR A 242 -3.46 -10.28 0.92
CA THR A 242 -4.81 -9.94 1.38
C THR A 242 -5.82 -10.64 0.48
N LEU A 243 -6.58 -11.57 1.05
CA LEU A 243 -7.57 -12.37 0.34
C LEU A 243 -8.92 -12.29 1.06
N TYR A 244 -9.98 -12.56 0.31
CA TYR A 244 -11.35 -12.50 0.79
C TYR A 244 -12.07 -13.80 0.42
N MET A 245 -12.95 -14.28 1.30
CA MET A 245 -13.88 -15.34 0.92
C MET A 245 -14.78 -14.86 -0.23
N LYS A 246 -15.00 -15.71 -1.23
CA LYS A 246 -15.83 -15.40 -2.41
C LYS A 246 -17.32 -15.37 -2.10
N GLU A 247 -17.77 -16.29 -1.26
CA GLU A 247 -19.18 -16.43 -0.91
C GLU A 247 -19.55 -15.44 0.20
N SER A 248 -20.72 -14.80 0.07
CA SER A 248 -21.25 -13.92 1.12
C SER A 248 -21.58 -14.72 2.38
N ASP A 249 -21.67 -14.02 3.51
CA ASP A 249 -22.07 -14.59 4.82
C ASP A 249 -21.23 -15.81 5.26
N THR A 250 -19.98 -15.89 4.79
CA THR A 250 -19.03 -16.97 5.10
C THR A 250 -17.86 -16.40 5.90
N ASP A 251 -17.63 -16.96 7.08
CA ASP A 251 -16.45 -16.66 7.88
C ASP A 251 -15.17 -17.09 7.15
N PRO A 252 -14.02 -16.42 7.37
CA PRO A 252 -12.73 -16.87 6.88
C PRO A 252 -12.45 -18.35 7.17
N ASP A 253 -12.09 -19.11 6.13
CA ASP A 253 -11.79 -20.54 6.27
C ASP A 253 -10.39 -20.75 6.87
N GLU A 254 -10.34 -21.25 8.10
CA GLU A 254 -9.09 -21.53 8.81
C GLU A 254 -8.22 -22.58 8.14
N VAL A 255 -8.81 -23.62 7.54
CA VAL A 255 -8.05 -24.69 6.86
C VAL A 255 -7.39 -24.13 5.61
N LEU A 256 -8.11 -23.26 4.89
CA LEU A 256 -7.57 -22.59 3.72
C LEU A 256 -6.49 -21.58 4.09
N TYR A 257 -6.69 -20.80 5.16
CA TYR A 257 -5.67 -19.91 5.71
C TYR A 257 -4.38 -20.67 6.06
N ASP A 258 -4.49 -21.76 6.84
CA ASP A 258 -3.34 -22.55 7.28
C ASP A 258 -2.61 -23.19 6.07
N LYS A 259 -3.36 -23.60 5.05
CA LYS A 259 -2.79 -24.07 3.77
C LYS A 259 -2.00 -22.97 3.08
N ILE A 260 -2.52 -21.76 2.97
CA ILE A 260 -1.84 -20.64 2.30
C ILE A 260 -0.53 -20.32 3.01
N VAL A 261 -0.56 -20.22 4.34
CA VAL A 261 0.64 -20.01 5.16
C VAL A 261 1.67 -21.10 4.88
N SER A 262 1.25 -22.37 4.93
CA SER A 262 2.17 -23.49 4.74
C SER A 262 2.76 -23.55 3.32
N ASP A 263 1.95 -23.26 2.31
CA ASP A 263 2.41 -23.19 0.91
C ASP A 263 3.46 -22.07 0.77
N ILE A 264 3.17 -20.86 1.27
CA ILE A 264 4.13 -19.75 1.23
C ILE A 264 5.41 -20.13 1.97
N GLU A 265 5.36 -20.78 3.14
CA GLU A 265 6.55 -21.23 3.87
C GLU A 265 7.40 -22.23 3.07
N GLN A 266 6.77 -23.16 2.36
CA GLN A 266 7.45 -24.26 1.67
C GLN A 266 7.90 -23.90 0.25
N MET A 267 7.23 -22.96 -0.42
CA MET A 267 7.52 -22.59 -1.81
C MET A 267 8.91 -21.99 -1.97
N GLU A 268 9.64 -22.47 -2.99
CA GLU A 268 10.88 -21.87 -3.45
C GLU A 268 10.61 -20.85 -4.56
N GLY A 269 11.56 -19.94 -4.79
CA GLY A 269 11.46 -18.95 -5.87
C GLY A 269 10.51 -17.79 -5.58
N LEU A 270 10.07 -17.62 -4.33
CA LEU A 270 9.33 -16.43 -3.90
C LEU A 270 10.27 -15.24 -3.64
N PRO A 271 9.78 -13.99 -3.76
CA PRO A 271 10.59 -12.81 -3.46
C PRO A 271 11.14 -12.85 -2.05
N ARG A 272 12.37 -12.38 -1.86
CA ARG A 272 12.94 -12.27 -0.51
C ARG A 272 12.20 -11.20 0.26
N GLY A 273 11.79 -11.54 1.48
CA GLY A 273 10.94 -10.67 2.26
C GLY A 273 10.26 -11.41 3.40
N SER A 274 9.62 -10.63 4.25
CA SER A 274 8.64 -11.09 5.22
C SER A 274 7.26 -11.12 4.59
N TYR A 275 6.49 -12.16 4.91
CA TYR A 275 5.13 -12.34 4.41
C TYR A 275 4.14 -12.19 5.56
N SER A 276 3.04 -11.50 5.27
CA SER A 276 1.85 -11.49 6.10
C SER A 276 0.69 -12.02 5.26
N VAL A 277 -0.13 -12.90 5.82
CA VAL A 277 -1.33 -13.42 5.17
C VAL A 277 -2.54 -12.95 5.97
N ILE A 278 -3.48 -12.30 5.30
CA ILE A 278 -4.73 -11.85 5.89
C ILE A 278 -5.87 -12.43 5.06
N LEU A 279 -6.78 -13.13 5.72
CA LEU A 279 -8.00 -13.66 5.11
C LEU A 279 -9.23 -13.04 5.76
N HIS A 280 -10.02 -12.34 4.94
CA HIS A 280 -11.26 -11.67 5.33
C HIS A 280 -12.50 -12.47 4.92
N ASP A 281 -13.65 -12.12 5.49
CA ASP A 281 -14.94 -12.51 4.91
C ASP A 281 -15.14 -11.79 3.56
N ASN A 282 -16.29 -11.92 2.92
CA ASN A 282 -16.51 -11.31 1.59
C ASN A 282 -16.65 -9.78 1.60
N LEU A 283 -16.56 -9.12 2.76
CA LEU A 283 -16.97 -7.74 2.90
C LEU A 283 -15.78 -6.79 3.10
N ILE A 284 -15.91 -5.61 2.51
CA ILE A 284 -14.98 -4.49 2.65
C ILE A 284 -15.75 -3.25 3.08
N ASN A 285 -15.18 -2.43 3.96
CA ASN A 285 -15.75 -1.15 4.29
C ASN A 285 -15.57 -0.22 3.07
N ALA A 286 -16.67 0.23 2.49
CA ALA A 286 -16.68 1.00 1.26
C ALA A 286 -16.01 2.38 1.41
N GLU A 287 -16.16 2.99 2.59
CA GLU A 287 -15.62 4.32 2.91
C GLU A 287 -14.10 4.28 3.11
N TYR A 288 -13.59 3.24 3.77
CA TYR A 288 -12.18 3.15 4.17
C TYR A 288 -11.34 2.17 3.34
N ALA A 289 -11.94 1.44 2.41
CA ALA A 289 -11.29 0.39 1.63
C ALA A 289 -10.62 -0.71 2.49
N ASP A 290 -11.20 -1.02 3.66
CA ASP A 290 -10.61 -1.95 4.63
C ASP A 290 -11.56 -3.13 4.92
N GLY A 291 -11.06 -4.36 4.70
CA GLY A 291 -11.75 -5.61 5.03
C GLY A 291 -11.50 -6.09 6.45
N SER A 292 -10.63 -5.42 7.20
CA SER A 292 -10.18 -5.85 8.52
C SER A 292 -11.33 -5.84 9.52
N LYS A 293 -11.55 -7.01 10.12
CA LYS A 293 -12.55 -7.22 11.15
C LYS A 293 -11.98 -8.13 12.23
N LYS A 294 -12.68 -8.19 13.36
CA LYS A 294 -12.37 -9.16 14.42
C LYS A 294 -12.41 -10.62 13.94
N SER A 295 -13.22 -10.94 12.94
CA SER A 295 -13.32 -12.27 12.33
C SER A 295 -12.19 -12.57 11.34
N SER A 296 -11.44 -11.57 10.87
CA SER A 296 -10.35 -11.78 9.92
C SER A 296 -9.24 -12.63 10.51
N LEU A 297 -8.68 -13.53 9.70
CA LEU A 297 -7.56 -14.37 10.11
C LEU A 297 -6.26 -13.68 9.74
N ASN A 298 -5.46 -13.37 10.77
CA ASN A 298 -4.07 -12.95 10.68
C ASN A 298 -3.35 -13.55 11.89
N LYS A 299 -3.06 -14.85 11.81
CA LYS A 299 -2.56 -15.66 12.92
C LYS A 299 -1.03 -15.59 13.07
N THR A 300 -0.32 -15.14 12.03
CA THR A 300 1.14 -15.10 12.00
C THR A 300 1.67 -13.77 12.51
N ALA A 301 2.68 -13.81 13.37
CA ALA A 301 3.35 -12.60 13.82
C ALA A 301 4.12 -11.94 12.66
N LEU A 302 4.33 -10.62 12.76
CA LEU A 302 5.16 -9.90 11.81
C LEU A 302 6.56 -10.53 11.74
N ASN A 303 7.05 -10.78 10.52
CA ASN A 303 8.33 -11.44 10.22
C ASN A 303 8.43 -12.92 10.63
N GLU A 304 7.30 -13.59 10.90
CA GLU A 304 7.30 -15.04 11.15
C GLU A 304 7.62 -15.82 9.88
N ILE A 305 6.90 -15.53 8.79
CA ILE A 305 7.13 -16.12 7.47
C ILE A 305 8.17 -15.30 6.72
N ARG A 306 9.32 -15.90 6.38
CA ARG A 306 10.45 -15.19 5.73
C ARG A 306 11.07 -16.00 4.59
N LYS A 307 11.46 -15.29 3.53
CA LYS A 307 12.20 -15.83 2.39
C LYS A 307 13.57 -15.18 2.28
N GLU A 308 14.60 -16.01 2.11
CA GLU A 308 16.02 -15.65 2.07
C GLU A 308 16.67 -16.00 0.72
#